data_AF-O93518-F1
#
_entry.id   AF-O93518-F1
#
_cell.length_a   1.000
_cell.length_b   1.000
_cell.length_c   1.000
_cell.angle_alpha   90.00
_cell.angle_beta   90.00
_cell.angle_gamma   90.00
#
_symmetry.space_group_name_H-M   'P 1'
#
loop_
_entity.id
_entity.type
_entity.pdbx_description
1 polymer ?
#
loop_
_entity_poly.entity_id
_entity_poly.type
_entity_poly.pdbx_seq_one_letter_code
_entity_poly.pdbx_strand_id
1 'polypeptide(L)'
;NHNPECIVNEPLGTDIVSPPVCGNELLEVGEECDCGTPENCQNECCDAATCKLKSGSQCGHGDCCEQCKFSKSGTECRESMSECDPAEHCSGQCSECPADVFHKNGQPCLDNYGYCYNGNCPIMYHQCYALWGADVYEAEDSCFESNKKGNYYYGYCRKENGKKIPCAPEDVKCGRLYCKDNSPGQNGPC
;
A
#
# COMPACT_ATOMS: atom_id res chain seq x y z
N ASN A 1 6.28 10.47 13.26
CA ASN A 1 6.78 10.08 11.94
C ASN A 1 5.61 9.99 10.99
N HIS A 2 5.52 10.93 10.05
CA HIS A 2 4.62 10.76 8.90
C HIS A 2 5.41 9.99 7.85
N ASN A 3 5.02 8.75 7.59
CA ASN A 3 5.59 7.91 6.52
C ASN A 3 4.54 7.79 5.41
N PRO A 4 4.45 8.76 4.48
CA PRO A 4 3.46 8.70 3.41
C PRO A 4 3.80 7.54 2.46
N GLU A 5 2.98 6.49 2.46
CA GLU A 5 3.22 5.31 1.61
C GLU A 5 3.08 5.62 0.11
N CYS A 6 2.30 6.65 -0.27
CA CYS A 6 2.06 7.00 -1.67
C CYS A 6 3.23 7.64 -2.43
N ILE A 7 4.39 7.78 -1.78
CA ILE A 7 5.63 8.27 -2.43
C ILE A 7 6.74 7.21 -2.42
N VAL A 8 6.43 5.98 -2.01
CA VAL A 8 7.41 4.89 -1.91
C VAL A 8 7.66 4.26 -3.28
N ASN A 9 6.61 4.11 -4.10
CA ASN A 9 6.72 3.50 -5.41
C ASN A 9 7.31 4.48 -6.45
N GLU A 10 8.25 3.99 -7.25
CA GLU A 10 8.74 4.70 -8.43
C GLU A 10 7.69 4.63 -9.56
N PRO A 11 7.37 5.75 -10.23
CA PRO A 11 6.45 5.72 -11.38
C PRO A 11 7.07 4.94 -12.54
N LEU A 12 6.25 4.21 -13.30
CA LEU A 12 6.73 3.60 -14.54
C LEU A 12 7.05 4.72 -15.55
N GLY A 13 8.08 4.54 -16.36
CA GLY A 13 8.42 5.53 -17.40
C GLY A 13 7.24 5.86 -18.33
N THR A 14 6.32 4.92 -18.54
CA THR A 14 5.08 5.14 -19.32
C THR A 14 4.01 5.98 -18.63
N ASP A 15 4.08 6.13 -17.31
CA ASP A 15 3.17 6.98 -16.53
C ASP A 15 3.63 8.45 -16.53
N ILE A 16 4.88 8.70 -16.92
CA ILE A 16 5.48 10.01 -17.00
C ILE A 16 5.09 10.66 -18.34
N VAL A 17 4.37 11.78 -18.26
CA VAL A 17 3.84 12.49 -19.44
C VAL A 17 4.74 13.63 -19.92
N SER A 18 5.77 13.99 -19.15
CA SER A 18 6.77 14.95 -19.59
C SER A 18 7.61 14.38 -20.73
N PRO A 19 8.16 15.22 -21.61
CA PRO A 19 9.22 14.79 -22.52
C PRO A 19 10.42 14.23 -21.73
N PRO A 20 11.00 13.09 -22.13
CA PRO A 20 12.15 12.48 -21.44
C PRO A 20 13.36 13.41 -21.35
N VAL A 21 14.06 13.38 -20.22
CA VAL A 21 15.26 14.18 -19.95
C VAL A 21 16.34 13.33 -19.30
N CYS A 22 17.27 12.84 -20.13
CA CYS A 22 18.44 12.13 -19.63
C CYS A 22 19.27 12.96 -18.63
N GLY A 23 19.52 12.36 -17.47
CA GLY A 23 20.25 12.91 -16.33
C GLY A 23 19.36 13.53 -15.26
N ASN A 24 18.04 13.24 -15.26
CA ASN A 24 17.09 13.76 -14.27
C ASN A 24 16.79 12.75 -13.12
N GLU A 25 17.49 11.61 -13.09
CA GLU A 25 17.34 10.53 -12.11
C GLU A 25 15.99 9.79 -12.15
N LEU A 26 15.22 9.93 -13.24
CA LEU A 26 13.97 9.19 -13.47
C LEU A 26 14.11 8.35 -14.72
N LEU A 27 13.78 7.06 -14.64
CA LEU A 27 13.79 6.20 -15.82
C LEU A 27 12.59 6.50 -16.73
N GLU A 28 12.81 7.23 -17.83
CA GLU A 28 11.76 7.65 -18.75
C GLU A 28 11.75 6.83 -20.07
N VAL A 29 10.67 6.97 -20.85
CA VAL A 29 10.54 6.26 -22.14
C VAL A 29 11.67 6.64 -23.10
N GLY A 30 12.45 5.64 -23.52
CA GLY A 30 13.55 5.80 -24.50
C GLY A 30 14.95 5.69 -23.89
N GLU A 31 15.03 5.74 -22.57
CA GLU A 31 16.25 5.53 -21.78
C GLU A 31 16.35 4.06 -21.35
N GLU A 32 17.58 3.59 -21.14
CA GLU A 32 17.82 2.23 -20.62
C GLU A 32 18.25 2.25 -19.15
N CYS A 33 18.64 3.42 -18.66
CA CYS A 33 19.00 3.73 -17.28
C CYS A 33 19.13 5.27 -17.14
N ASP A 34 18.89 5.81 -15.95
CA ASP A 34 19.23 7.19 -15.60
C ASP A 34 19.86 7.18 -14.20
N CYS A 35 21.01 7.84 -14.04
CA CYS A 35 21.73 7.95 -12.78
C CYS A 35 22.17 9.39 -12.49
N GLY A 36 21.48 10.37 -13.09
CA GLY A 36 21.82 11.79 -12.98
C GLY A 36 22.96 12.20 -13.92
N THR A 37 23.62 13.31 -13.60
CA THR A 37 24.70 13.86 -14.44
C THR A 37 25.98 13.01 -14.36
N PRO A 38 26.88 13.08 -15.37
CA PRO A 38 28.15 12.34 -15.35
C PRO A 38 29.02 12.60 -14.11
N GLU A 39 28.90 13.77 -13.48
CA GLU A 39 29.65 14.12 -12.28
C GLU A 39 29.15 13.39 -11.02
N ASN A 40 27.85 13.08 -10.96
CA ASN A 40 27.20 12.52 -9.77
C ASN A 40 26.88 11.03 -9.90
N CYS A 41 26.80 10.49 -11.12
CA CYS A 41 26.43 9.10 -11.35
C CYS A 41 27.41 8.12 -10.71
N GLN A 42 26.89 7.29 -9.80
CA GLN A 42 27.62 6.18 -9.16
C GLN A 42 27.24 4.81 -9.75
N ASN A 43 26.33 4.79 -10.72
CA ASN A 43 25.84 3.55 -11.33
C ASN A 43 26.83 3.04 -12.38
N GLU A 44 27.61 2.04 -12.03
CA GLU A 44 28.60 1.43 -12.93
C GLU A 44 27.95 0.81 -14.19
N CYS A 45 26.68 0.45 -14.12
CA CYS A 45 25.94 -0.17 -15.22
C CYS A 45 25.51 0.84 -16.30
N CYS A 46 25.47 2.14 -15.97
CA CYS A 46 24.87 3.19 -16.79
C CYS A 46 25.90 4.19 -17.32
N ASP A 47 25.80 4.57 -18.59
CA ASP A 47 26.46 5.74 -19.16
C ASP A 47 25.59 6.99 -18.97
N ALA A 48 25.91 7.78 -17.95
CA ALA A 48 25.19 8.99 -17.57
C ALA A 48 25.08 10.04 -18.68
N ALA A 49 26.01 10.05 -19.65
CA ALA A 49 25.96 11.04 -20.74
C ALA A 49 24.93 10.68 -21.82
N THR A 50 24.50 9.42 -21.87
CA THR A 50 23.65 8.90 -22.95
C THR A 50 22.39 8.19 -22.45
N CYS A 51 22.28 7.93 -21.14
CA CYS A 51 21.22 7.12 -20.53
C CYS A 51 21.09 5.73 -21.18
N LYS A 52 22.26 5.17 -21.54
CA LYS A 52 22.42 3.85 -22.15
C LYS A 52 23.19 2.93 -21.23
N LEU A 53 22.91 1.63 -21.34
CA LEU A 53 23.67 0.63 -20.59
C LEU A 53 25.11 0.56 -21.08
N LYS A 54 26.05 0.49 -20.14
CA LYS A 54 27.45 0.19 -20.44
C LYS A 54 27.58 -1.24 -20.97
N SER A 55 28.63 -1.48 -21.75
CA SER A 55 28.91 -2.80 -22.32
C SER A 55 29.02 -3.87 -21.24
N GLY A 56 28.28 -4.98 -21.41
CA GLY A 56 28.23 -6.09 -20.46
C GLY A 56 27.09 -6.04 -19.44
N SER A 57 26.42 -4.89 -19.31
CA SER A 57 25.22 -4.74 -18.47
C SER A 57 23.99 -5.32 -19.16
N GLN A 58 23.16 -6.03 -18.41
CA GLN A 58 21.81 -6.44 -18.83
C GLN A 58 20.73 -5.48 -18.33
N CYS A 59 21.02 -4.76 -17.25
CA CYS A 59 20.17 -3.78 -16.62
C CYS A 59 21.02 -2.75 -15.89
N GLY A 60 20.42 -1.60 -15.59
CA GLY A 60 21.03 -0.55 -14.78
C GLY A 60 20.07 0.04 -13.76
N HIS A 61 18.87 -0.50 -13.63
CA HIS A 61 17.80 -0.03 -12.75
C HIS A 61 16.87 -1.21 -12.43
N GLY A 62 16.07 -1.08 -11.37
CA GLY A 62 14.99 -1.99 -10.99
C GLY A 62 15.37 -2.97 -9.88
N ASP A 63 14.37 -3.38 -9.08
CA ASP A 63 14.56 -4.23 -7.90
C ASP A 63 15.08 -5.63 -8.24
N CYS A 64 14.94 -6.07 -9.49
CA CYS A 64 15.49 -7.32 -10.01
C CYS A 64 16.80 -7.12 -10.80
N CYS A 65 17.52 -6.01 -10.58
CA CYS A 65 18.84 -5.77 -11.12
C CYS A 65 19.92 -5.86 -10.03
N GLU A 66 20.75 -6.89 -10.09
CA GLU A 66 21.87 -7.08 -9.16
C GLU A 66 23.19 -7.06 -9.95
N GLN A 67 24.10 -6.14 -9.61
CA GLN A 67 25.42 -6.02 -10.25
C GLN A 67 25.35 -5.98 -11.79
N CYS A 68 24.45 -5.15 -12.32
CA CYS A 68 24.22 -4.99 -13.76
C CYS A 68 23.69 -6.24 -14.48
N LYS A 69 23.19 -7.23 -13.73
CA LYS A 69 22.64 -8.49 -14.25
C LYS A 69 21.24 -8.69 -13.69
N PHE A 70 20.41 -9.41 -14.43
CA PHE A 70 19.10 -9.79 -13.91
C PHE A 70 19.29 -10.73 -12.71
N SER A 71 18.60 -10.41 -11.61
CA SER A 71 18.48 -11.27 -10.44
C SER A 71 17.97 -12.64 -10.85
N LYS A 72 18.41 -13.70 -10.16
CA LYS A 72 18.00 -15.07 -10.50
C LYS A 72 16.48 -15.23 -10.40
N SER A 73 15.94 -16.15 -11.20
CA SER A 73 14.53 -16.52 -11.08
C SER A 73 14.22 -17.00 -9.67
N GLY A 74 13.15 -16.46 -9.08
CA GLY A 74 12.72 -16.78 -7.72
C GLY A 74 13.39 -15.95 -6.62
N THR A 75 14.27 -14.98 -6.95
CA THR A 75 14.70 -13.97 -5.99
C THR A 75 13.51 -13.10 -5.61
N GLU A 76 13.17 -13.00 -4.33
CA GLU A 76 12.11 -12.10 -3.84
C GLU A 76 12.52 -10.64 -4.10
N CYS A 77 11.62 -9.86 -4.69
CA CYS A 77 11.83 -8.43 -4.96
C CYS A 77 10.80 -7.53 -4.27
N ARG A 78 9.67 -8.09 -3.84
CA ARG A 78 8.72 -7.42 -2.94
C ARG A 78 8.24 -8.40 -1.88
N GLU A 79 8.40 -8.02 -0.63
CA GLU A 79 7.97 -8.81 0.53
C GLU A 79 6.44 -8.78 0.68
N SER A 80 5.88 -9.87 1.23
CA SER A 80 4.46 -9.96 1.59
C SER A 80 4.13 -9.08 2.79
N MET A 81 3.14 -8.18 2.66
CA MET A 81 2.70 -7.33 3.78
C MET A 81 1.65 -8.02 4.67
N SER A 82 0.91 -9.00 4.13
CA SER A 82 -0.08 -9.78 4.87
C SER A 82 -0.41 -11.08 4.14
N GLU A 83 -1.18 -11.97 4.75
CA GLU A 83 -1.70 -13.18 4.07
C GLU A 83 -2.60 -12.86 2.85
N CYS A 84 -3.03 -11.60 2.71
CA CYS A 84 -3.81 -11.11 1.57
C CYS A 84 -2.94 -10.51 0.46
N ASP A 85 -1.62 -10.48 0.66
CA ASP A 85 -0.63 -9.83 -0.19
C ASP A 85 0.56 -10.77 -0.44
N PRO A 86 0.53 -11.60 -1.50
CA PRO A 86 1.61 -12.53 -1.82
C PRO A 86 2.88 -11.81 -2.27
N ALA A 87 4.06 -12.30 -1.87
CA ALA A 87 5.34 -11.76 -2.31
C ALA A 87 5.62 -11.97 -3.82
N GLU A 88 6.23 -10.98 -4.48
CA GLU A 88 6.69 -11.08 -5.87
C GLU A 88 8.16 -11.45 -5.96
N HIS A 89 8.45 -12.13 -7.07
CA HIS A 89 9.76 -12.69 -7.33
C HIS A 89 10.23 -12.37 -8.74
N CYS A 90 11.52 -12.12 -8.88
CA CYS A 90 12.19 -11.91 -10.15
C CYS A 90 12.01 -13.09 -11.10
N SER A 91 11.80 -12.79 -12.37
CA SER A 91 11.64 -13.80 -13.43
C SER A 91 12.98 -14.43 -13.85
N GLY A 92 14.11 -13.76 -13.59
CA GLY A 92 15.40 -14.12 -14.17
C GLY A 92 15.65 -13.57 -15.58
N GLN A 93 14.71 -12.82 -16.14
CA GLN A 93 14.73 -12.39 -17.55
C GLN A 93 14.51 -10.88 -17.74
N CYS A 94 14.11 -10.17 -16.69
CA CYS A 94 13.89 -8.72 -16.65
C CYS A 94 14.41 -8.14 -15.34
N SER A 95 14.57 -6.82 -15.31
CA SER A 95 15.07 -6.08 -14.15
C SER A 95 13.98 -5.47 -13.29
N GLU A 96 12.77 -5.34 -13.81
CA GLU A 96 11.63 -4.90 -13.01
C GLU A 96 11.10 -6.05 -12.13
N CYS A 97 10.74 -5.72 -10.89
CA CYS A 97 9.88 -6.60 -10.09
C CYS A 97 8.50 -6.67 -10.77
N PRO A 98 7.84 -7.84 -10.81
CA PRO A 98 6.47 -7.94 -11.29
C PRO A 98 5.55 -6.96 -10.54
N ALA A 99 4.47 -6.54 -11.20
CA ALA A 99 3.47 -5.68 -10.58
C ALA A 99 2.91 -6.33 -9.30
N ASP A 100 2.73 -5.52 -8.26
CA ASP A 100 2.14 -5.90 -6.99
C ASP A 100 0.74 -6.51 -7.20
N VAL A 101 0.57 -7.78 -6.82
CA VAL A 101 -0.71 -8.47 -6.91
C VAL A 101 -1.26 -8.81 -5.53
N PHE A 102 -2.56 -8.61 -5.35
CA PHE A 102 -3.24 -8.99 -4.12
C PHE A 102 -4.07 -10.24 -4.30
N HIS A 103 -4.25 -10.99 -3.21
CA HIS A 103 -5.31 -11.99 -3.14
C HIS A 103 -6.67 -11.34 -3.38
N LYS A 104 -7.60 -12.13 -3.91
CA LYS A 104 -8.91 -11.62 -4.31
C LYS A 104 -9.64 -11.04 -3.11
N ASN A 105 -10.25 -9.88 -3.31
CA ASN A 105 -11.15 -9.29 -2.32
C ASN A 105 -12.25 -10.29 -1.95
N GLY A 106 -12.51 -10.44 -0.65
CA GLY A 106 -13.46 -11.42 -0.12
C GLY A 106 -12.85 -12.79 0.26
N GLN A 107 -11.56 -13.03 0.01
CA GLN A 107 -10.88 -14.23 0.53
C GLN A 107 -10.82 -14.16 2.07
N PRO A 108 -11.17 -15.21 2.83
CA PRO A 108 -11.07 -15.18 4.28
C PRO A 108 -9.62 -15.03 4.75
N CYS A 109 -9.42 -14.28 5.83
CA CYS A 109 -8.11 -13.99 6.41
C CYS A 109 -8.21 -13.88 7.95
N LEU A 110 -7.05 -13.92 8.61
CA LEU A 110 -6.84 -13.91 10.05
C LEU A 110 -7.75 -14.95 10.71
N ASP A 111 -7.63 -16.22 10.33
CA ASP A 111 -8.45 -17.33 10.87
C ASP A 111 -9.98 -17.08 10.78
N ASN A 112 -10.45 -16.52 9.67
CA ASN A 112 -11.85 -16.10 9.42
C ASN A 112 -12.35 -14.92 10.27
N TYR A 113 -11.48 -14.14 10.90
CA TYR A 113 -11.89 -12.88 11.55
C TYR A 113 -12.16 -11.76 10.54
N GLY A 114 -11.70 -11.88 9.29
CA GLY A 114 -11.93 -10.90 8.26
C GLY A 114 -11.91 -11.47 6.85
N TYR A 115 -11.98 -10.56 5.88
CA TYR A 115 -11.86 -10.86 4.47
C TYR A 115 -10.89 -9.89 3.81
N CYS A 116 -10.06 -10.40 2.89
CA CYS A 116 -9.08 -9.62 2.18
C CYS A 116 -9.76 -8.45 1.45
N TYR A 117 -9.12 -7.29 1.54
CA TYR A 117 -9.48 -6.07 0.83
C TYR A 117 -8.22 -5.31 0.46
N ASN A 118 -7.89 -5.29 -0.83
CA ASN A 118 -6.72 -4.61 -1.41
C ASN A 118 -5.42 -4.91 -0.64
N GLY A 119 -5.03 -6.18 -0.59
CA GLY A 119 -3.77 -6.62 0.02
C GLY A 119 -3.78 -6.71 1.54
N ASN A 120 -4.87 -6.28 2.20
CA ASN A 120 -4.95 -6.22 3.66
C ASN A 120 -6.12 -7.05 4.21
N CYS A 121 -6.08 -7.38 5.50
CA CYS A 121 -7.20 -7.99 6.24
C CYS A 121 -7.80 -7.00 7.25
N PRO A 122 -8.73 -6.10 6.82
CA PRO A 122 -9.32 -5.11 7.72
C PRO A 122 -10.30 -5.77 8.69
N ILE A 123 -10.00 -5.69 9.99
CA ILE A 123 -10.88 -6.15 11.08
C ILE A 123 -11.14 -5.03 12.08
N MET A 124 -12.28 -5.07 12.79
CA MET A 124 -12.66 -4.01 13.73
C MET A 124 -11.69 -3.89 14.90
N TYR A 125 -11.16 -5.03 15.39
CA TYR A 125 -10.17 -5.05 16.47
C TYR A 125 -8.91 -4.24 16.14
N HIS A 126 -8.28 -4.48 14.97
CA HIS A 126 -7.09 -3.74 14.55
C HIS A 126 -7.38 -2.24 14.36
N GLN A 127 -8.57 -1.87 13.90
CA GLN A 127 -8.97 -0.47 13.81
C GLN A 127 -9.12 0.18 15.20
N CYS A 128 -9.70 -0.53 16.17
CA CYS A 128 -9.75 -0.06 17.56
C CYS A 128 -8.34 0.14 18.13
N TYR A 129 -7.47 -0.86 17.96
CA TYR A 129 -6.09 -0.78 18.42
C TYR A 129 -5.33 0.38 17.76
N ALA A 130 -5.46 0.58 16.45
CA ALA A 130 -4.78 1.65 15.74
C ALA A 130 -5.22 3.06 16.17
N LEU A 131 -6.48 3.21 16.60
CA LEU A 131 -7.05 4.50 17.01
C LEU A 131 -6.78 4.84 18.48
N TRP A 132 -6.82 3.84 19.38
CA TRP A 132 -6.78 4.08 20.83
C TRP A 132 -5.67 3.33 21.57
N GLY A 133 -4.98 2.39 20.91
CA GLY A 133 -3.87 1.62 21.48
C GLY A 133 -4.31 0.31 22.13
N ALA A 134 -3.47 -0.16 23.06
CA ALA A 134 -3.71 -1.41 23.77
C ALA A 134 -4.99 -1.37 24.64
N ASP A 135 -5.51 -2.55 24.98
CA ASP A 135 -6.70 -2.74 25.82
C ASP A 135 -8.01 -2.17 25.25
N VAL A 136 -8.05 -1.83 23.96
CA VAL A 136 -9.24 -1.33 23.28
C VAL A 136 -9.72 -2.32 22.20
N TYR A 137 -11.00 -2.69 22.26
CA TYR A 137 -11.60 -3.76 21.46
C TYR A 137 -12.89 -3.31 20.76
N GLU A 138 -13.45 -4.14 19.88
CA GLU A 138 -14.77 -3.88 19.31
C GLU A 138 -15.82 -3.75 20.43
N ALA A 139 -16.64 -2.69 20.37
CA ALA A 139 -17.72 -2.50 21.33
C ALA A 139 -18.88 -3.48 21.12
N GLU A 140 -19.79 -3.54 22.10
CA GLU A 140 -21.02 -4.34 21.94
C GLU A 140 -21.89 -3.82 20.79
N ASP A 141 -22.63 -4.73 20.15
CA ASP A 141 -23.52 -4.41 19.01
C ASP A 141 -24.48 -3.25 19.30
N SER A 142 -24.92 -3.12 20.56
CA SER A 142 -25.80 -2.05 21.02
C SER A 142 -25.23 -0.64 20.79
N CYS A 143 -23.90 -0.48 20.79
CA CYS A 143 -23.25 0.81 20.53
C CYS A 143 -23.46 1.28 19.08
N PHE A 144 -23.41 0.34 18.13
CA PHE A 144 -23.53 0.61 16.70
C PHE A 144 -24.93 1.08 16.30
N GLU A 145 -25.94 0.82 17.12
CA GLU A 145 -27.30 1.35 16.96
C GLU A 145 -27.34 2.89 16.86
N SER A 146 -26.36 3.57 17.46
CA SER A 146 -26.21 5.02 17.32
C SER A 146 -25.97 5.48 15.88
N ASN A 147 -25.49 4.61 14.98
CA ASN A 147 -25.32 4.92 13.57
C ASN A 147 -26.66 5.10 12.81
N LYS A 148 -27.77 4.60 13.36
CA LYS A 148 -29.12 4.82 12.79
C LYS A 148 -29.67 6.21 13.04
N LYS A 149 -29.09 6.94 14.00
CA LYS A 149 -29.56 8.29 14.35
C LYS A 149 -29.38 9.26 13.18
N GLY A 150 -28.36 9.06 12.34
CA GLY A 150 -28.01 9.99 11.27
C GLY A 150 -27.75 11.41 11.79
N ASN A 151 -27.31 11.54 13.05
CA ASN A 151 -27.24 12.83 13.72
C ASN A 151 -26.08 13.68 13.17
N TYR A 152 -26.13 14.98 13.44
CA TYR A 152 -25.15 15.93 12.88
C TYR A 152 -23.70 15.67 13.36
N TYR A 153 -23.46 14.85 14.38
CA TYR A 153 -22.13 14.71 14.99
C TYR A 153 -21.32 13.54 14.42
N TYR A 154 -21.68 12.29 14.71
CA TYR A 154 -20.78 11.17 14.39
C TYR A 154 -21.46 9.89 13.88
N GLY A 155 -22.72 9.62 14.25
CA GLY A 155 -23.39 8.36 13.91
C GLY A 155 -24.14 8.43 12.58
N TYR A 156 -23.51 7.94 11.51
CA TYR A 156 -24.05 7.87 10.15
C TYR A 156 -23.25 6.84 9.32
N CYS A 157 -23.79 6.39 8.18
CA CYS A 157 -23.13 5.41 7.30
C CYS A 157 -22.32 6.07 6.19
N ARG A 158 -22.91 7.07 5.52
CA ARG A 158 -22.28 7.74 4.37
C ARG A 158 -22.71 9.20 4.29
N LYS A 159 -22.12 9.93 3.35
CA LYS A 159 -22.52 11.30 3.03
C LYS A 159 -22.94 11.42 1.57
N GLU A 160 -24.03 12.13 1.33
CA GLU A 160 -24.52 12.48 0.00
C GLU A 160 -24.67 14.00 -0.05
N ASN A 161 -23.93 14.68 -0.93
CA ASN A 161 -23.89 16.15 -1.01
C ASN A 161 -23.65 16.83 0.36
N GLY A 162 -22.73 16.29 1.16
CA GLY A 162 -22.41 16.77 2.51
C GLY A 162 -23.43 16.40 3.60
N LYS A 163 -24.64 15.94 3.23
CA LYS A 163 -25.64 15.46 4.17
C LYS A 163 -25.26 14.08 4.70
N LYS A 164 -25.30 13.92 6.02
CA LYS A 164 -25.07 12.62 6.70
C LYS A 164 -26.30 11.74 6.55
N ILE A 165 -26.11 10.53 6.05
CA ILE A 165 -27.17 9.54 5.82
C ILE A 165 -27.13 8.49 6.94
N PRO A 166 -28.22 8.29 7.69
CA PRO A 166 -28.28 7.24 8.71
C PRO A 166 -28.07 5.86 8.09
N CYS A 167 -27.52 4.92 8.88
CA CYS A 167 -27.45 3.53 8.47
C CYS A 167 -28.84 2.89 8.43
N ALA A 168 -29.06 1.98 7.49
CA ALA A 168 -30.13 1.00 7.61
C ALA A 168 -29.83 0.03 8.77
N PRO A 169 -30.84 -0.68 9.32
CA PRO A 169 -30.62 -1.66 10.39
C PRO A 169 -29.51 -2.69 10.10
N GLU A 170 -29.41 -3.16 8.86
CA GLU A 170 -28.41 -4.12 8.39
C GLU A 170 -27.00 -3.53 8.22
N ASP A 171 -26.87 -2.21 8.16
CA ASP A 171 -25.61 -1.51 7.84
C ASP A 171 -24.95 -0.88 9.08
N VAL A 172 -25.50 -1.06 10.28
CA VAL A 172 -25.03 -0.32 11.49
C VAL A 172 -23.56 -0.54 11.82
N LYS A 173 -22.98 -1.67 11.41
CA LYS A 173 -21.56 -2.02 11.56
C LYS A 173 -20.64 -1.36 10.52
N CYS A 174 -21.19 -0.70 9.50
CA CYS A 174 -20.44 -0.06 8.42
C CYS A 174 -20.40 1.48 8.53
N GLY A 175 -20.89 2.04 9.64
CA GLY A 175 -20.85 3.48 9.92
C GLY A 175 -19.65 3.90 10.77
N ARG A 176 -19.92 4.67 11.83
CA ARG A 176 -18.92 4.96 12.86
C ARG A 176 -18.51 3.66 13.56
N LEU A 177 -17.21 3.42 13.67
CA LEU A 177 -16.65 2.40 14.56
C LEU A 177 -16.85 2.80 16.02
N TYR A 178 -17.32 1.85 16.84
CA TYR A 178 -17.39 1.98 18.30
C TYR A 178 -16.48 0.93 18.92
N CYS A 179 -15.69 1.35 19.89
CA CYS A 179 -14.73 0.49 20.57
C CYS A 179 -14.91 0.58 22.09
N LYS A 180 -14.76 -0.55 22.75
CA LYS A 180 -14.78 -0.66 24.20
C LYS A 180 -13.37 -0.49 24.73
N ASP A 181 -13.17 0.56 25.51
CA ASP A 181 -11.92 0.84 26.19
C ASP A 181 -11.91 0.12 27.55
N ASN A 182 -11.08 -0.92 27.67
CA ASN A 182 -10.89 -1.67 28.91
C ASN A 182 -9.65 -1.21 29.70
N SER A 183 -9.05 -0.08 29.32
CA SER A 183 -7.90 0.45 30.05
C SER A 183 -8.29 0.86 31.49
N PRO A 184 -7.36 0.79 32.46
CA PRO A 184 -7.67 1.07 33.86
C PRO A 184 -8.31 2.45 34.06
N GLY A 185 -9.55 2.46 34.57
CA GLY A 185 -10.31 3.69 34.83
C GLY A 185 -11.36 4.04 33.77
N GLN A 186 -11.41 3.29 32.66
CA GLN A 186 -12.45 3.39 31.64
C GLN A 186 -13.50 2.28 31.85
N ASN A 187 -14.78 2.65 31.88
CA ASN A 187 -15.89 1.73 32.17
C ASN A 187 -17.10 1.94 31.23
N GLY A 188 -16.90 2.61 30.10
CA GLY A 188 -17.94 2.78 29.09
C GLY A 188 -18.13 1.50 28.26
N PRO A 189 -19.38 1.03 28.03
CA PRO A 189 -19.62 -0.07 27.07
C PRO A 189 -19.39 0.40 25.62
N CYS A 190 -19.47 1.72 25.42
CA CYS A 190 -19.13 2.53 24.26
C CYS A 190 -18.45 3.82 24.82
#